data_AF-A0A5E6NQ21-F1
#
_entry.id   AF-A0A5E6NQ21-F1
#
_cell.length_a   1.000
_cell.length_b   1.000
_cell.length_c   1.000
_cell.angle_alpha   90.00
_cell.angle_beta   90.00
_cell.angle_gamma   90.00
#
_symmetry.space_group_name_H-M   'P 1'
#
loop_
_entity.id
_entity.type
_entity.pdbx_description
1 polymer ?
#
loop_
_entity_poly.entity_id
_entity_poly.type
_entity_poly.pdbx_seq_one_letter_code
_entity_poly.pdbx_strand_id
1 'polypeptide(L)'
;MKFTQASTTSTLAIDYIYFADNSRIRANAILVSLKTLTEGDDTLTANRNGTNNIQALAGDDTITGGIDARNNIDGGADDDTLTGGSYADRLIDAAMGAMTL
;
A
#
# COMPACT_ATOMS: atom_id res chain seq x y z
N MET A 1 -13.08 -9.98 19.00
CA MET A 1 -11.74 -10.33 19.50
C MET A 1 -10.85 -9.11 19.37
N LYS A 2 -10.10 -8.72 20.40
CA LYS A 2 -9.02 -7.74 20.27
C LYS A 2 -7.72 -8.52 20.11
N PHE A 3 -7.06 -8.37 18.98
CA PHE A 3 -5.71 -8.90 18.77
C PHE A 3 -4.74 -7.77 19.07
N THR A 4 -3.96 -7.91 20.14
CA THR A 4 -2.90 -6.96 20.49
C THR A 4 -1.57 -7.65 20.20
N GLN A 5 -0.70 -7.04 19.39
CA GLN A 5 0.64 -7.57 19.15
C GLN A 5 1.46 -7.45 20.44
N ALA A 6 1.99 -8.57 20.93
CA ALA A 6 2.64 -8.65 22.25
C ALA A 6 4.14 -8.32 22.26
N SER A 7 4.79 -8.08 21.11
CA SER A 7 6.23 -7.80 21.09
C SER A 7 6.68 -7.19 19.76
N THR A 8 7.53 -6.16 19.83
CA THR A 8 8.19 -5.54 18.67
C THR A 8 9.46 -6.28 18.24
N THR A 9 9.79 -7.41 18.88
CA THR A 9 11.03 -8.17 18.62
C THR A 9 10.82 -9.67 18.40
N SER A 10 9.58 -10.16 18.37
CA SER A 10 9.28 -11.58 18.12
C SER A 10 8.53 -11.75 16.79
N THR A 11 9.07 -12.58 15.91
CA THR A 11 8.56 -12.95 14.57
C THR A 11 7.26 -13.76 14.58
N LEU A 12 6.46 -13.67 15.64
CA LEU A 12 5.16 -14.33 15.73
C LEU A 12 4.14 -13.52 14.92
N ALA A 13 4.08 -13.80 13.62
CA ALA A 13 3.03 -13.33 12.73
C ALA A 13 1.81 -14.26 12.83
N ILE A 14 0.62 -13.70 12.57
CA ILE A 14 -0.57 -14.53 12.30
C ILE A 14 -0.27 -15.30 11.01
N ASP A 15 -0.50 -16.61 10.96
CA ASP A 15 -0.36 -17.44 9.75
C ASP A 15 -1.73 -17.81 9.18
N TYR A 16 -2.70 -18.13 10.05
CA TYR A 16 -4.08 -18.47 9.68
C TYR A 16 -5.12 -17.87 10.62
N ILE A 17 -6.26 -17.47 10.05
CA ILE A 17 -7.53 -17.27 10.76
C ILE A 17 -8.44 -18.44 10.38
N TYR A 18 -8.92 -19.19 11.37
CA TYR A 18 -9.87 -20.30 11.16
C TYR A 18 -11.29 -19.85 11.51
N PHE A 19 -12.25 -20.22 10.67
CA PHE A 19 -13.67 -19.98 10.91
C PHE A 19 -14.37 -21.25 11.40
N ALA A 20 -15.58 -21.09 11.93
CA ALA A 20 -16.37 -22.19 12.50
C ALA A 20 -16.81 -23.24 11.46
N ASP A 21 -16.75 -22.90 10.16
CA ASP A 21 -17.03 -23.80 9.04
C ASP A 21 -15.79 -24.57 8.55
N ASN A 22 -14.69 -24.54 9.31
CA ASN A 22 -13.37 -25.09 8.97
C ASN A 22 -12.67 -24.41 7.77
N SER A 23 -13.22 -23.31 7.24
CA SER A 23 -12.47 -22.48 6.29
C SER A 23 -11.36 -21.72 7.01
N ARG A 24 -10.35 -21.29 6.25
CA ARG A 24 -9.23 -20.51 6.77
C ARG A 24 -8.78 -19.45 5.79
N ILE A 25 -8.40 -18.30 6.34
CA ILE A 25 -7.70 -17.26 5.58
C ILE A 25 -6.24 -17.26 6.02
N ARG A 26 -5.32 -17.35 5.05
CA ARG A 26 -3.88 -17.17 5.32
C ARG A 26 -3.56 -15.70 5.50
N ALA A 27 -2.63 -15.37 6.40
CA ALA A 27 -2.26 -13.99 6.64
C ALA A 27 -1.67 -13.28 5.42
N ASN A 28 -0.98 -14.00 4.52
CA ASN A 28 -0.54 -13.42 3.26
C ASN A 28 -1.72 -13.00 2.36
N ALA A 29 -2.84 -13.73 2.38
CA ALA A 29 -4.04 -13.36 1.63
C ALA A 29 -4.72 -12.12 2.22
N ILE A 30 -4.68 -11.96 3.55
CA ILE A 30 -5.14 -10.73 4.24
C ILE A 30 -4.25 -9.55 3.84
N LEU A 31 -2.92 -9.73 3.90
CA LEU A 31 -1.95 -8.70 3.53
C LEU A 31 -2.05 -8.28 2.06
N VAL A 32 -2.35 -9.21 1.16
CA VAL A 32 -2.55 -8.91 -0.26
C VAL A 32 -3.87 -8.16 -0.47
N SER A 33 -4.94 -8.57 0.21
CA SER A 33 -6.26 -7.91 0.08
C SER A 33 -6.31 -6.52 0.72
N LEU A 34 -5.39 -6.21 1.64
CA LEU A 34 -5.20 -4.86 2.20
C LEU A 34 -4.40 -3.92 1.29
N LYS A 35 -3.81 -4.43 0.21
CA LYS A 35 -2.92 -3.65 -0.69
C LYS A 35 -3.56 -3.30 -2.02
N THR A 36 -4.86 -3.51 -2.19
CA THR A 36 -5.60 -3.04 -3.34
C THR A 36 -6.25 -1.71 -2.99
N LEU A 37 -5.81 -0.65 -3.66
CA LEU A 37 -6.44 0.67 -3.65
C LEU A 37 -7.77 0.59 -4.42
N THR A 38 -8.64 1.55 -4.20
CA THR A 38 -10.07 1.57 -4.53
C THR A 38 -10.40 2.83 -5.33
N GLU A 39 -11.66 3.01 -5.75
CA GLU A 39 -12.09 4.25 -6.44
C GLU A 39 -12.45 5.40 -5.47
N GLY A 40 -11.95 5.37 -4.23
CA GLY A 40 -12.12 6.46 -3.28
C GLY A 40 -10.84 6.71 -2.50
N ASP A 41 -10.80 7.80 -1.76
CA ASP A 41 -9.58 8.32 -1.13
C ASP A 41 -8.82 7.27 -0.29
N ASP A 42 -7.65 6.87 -0.77
CA ASP A 42 -6.81 5.86 -0.16
C ASP A 42 -5.51 6.44 0.41
N THR A 43 -4.91 5.67 1.33
CA THR A 43 -3.58 5.99 1.86
C THR A 43 -2.69 4.75 1.84
N LEU A 44 -1.53 4.86 1.20
CA LEU A 44 -0.59 3.76 1.07
C LEU A 44 0.84 4.18 1.44
N THR A 45 1.52 3.30 2.16
CA THR A 45 2.99 3.30 2.21
C THR A 45 3.51 2.01 1.59
N ALA A 46 4.25 2.13 0.50
CA ALA A 46 4.74 1.00 -0.27
C ALA A 46 5.91 0.29 0.43
N ASN A 47 6.23 -0.92 -0.03
CA ASN A 47 7.29 -1.71 0.60
C ASN A 47 8.67 -1.10 0.33
N ARG A 48 9.55 -1.17 1.33
CA ARG A 48 10.98 -0.88 1.13
C ARG A 48 11.65 -1.92 0.23
N ASN A 49 12.73 -1.50 -0.43
CA ASN A 49 13.55 -2.31 -1.33
C ASN A 49 12.81 -2.85 -2.56
N GLY A 50 13.54 -3.07 -3.65
CA GLY A 50 12.99 -3.73 -4.84
C GLY A 50 12.22 -2.79 -5.76
N THR A 51 11.03 -3.20 -6.20
CA THR A 51 10.19 -2.40 -7.12
C THR A 51 8.73 -2.44 -6.67
N ASN A 52 8.10 -1.27 -6.60
CA ASN A 52 6.67 -1.14 -6.33
C ASN A 52 5.94 -0.69 -7.60
N ASN A 53 4.79 -1.30 -7.89
CA ASN A 53 3.90 -0.90 -8.99
C ASN A 53 2.52 -0.65 -8.39
N ILE A 54 2.10 0.61 -8.39
CA ILE A 54 0.94 1.11 -7.63
C ILE A 54 0.02 1.82 -8.61
N GLN A 55 -1.28 1.53 -8.52
CA GLN A 55 -2.36 2.21 -9.21
C GLN A 55 -3.38 2.58 -8.14
N ALA A 56 -3.61 3.87 -7.91
CA ALA A 56 -4.47 4.34 -6.83
C ALA A 56 -5.94 4.49 -7.26
N LEU A 57 -6.17 4.70 -8.56
CA LEU A 57 -7.45 4.66 -9.29
C LEU A 57 -8.17 6.01 -9.34
N ALA A 58 -9.16 6.25 -8.49
CA ALA A 58 -9.93 7.50 -8.46
C ALA A 58 -10.12 7.90 -6.99
N GLY A 59 -10.42 9.18 -6.74
CA GLY A 59 -10.38 9.73 -5.39
C GLY A 59 -9.05 10.44 -5.10
N ASP A 60 -9.02 11.23 -4.03
CA ASP A 60 -7.85 12.05 -3.68
C ASP A 60 -6.86 11.21 -2.85
N ASP A 61 -5.92 10.53 -3.51
CA ASP A 61 -5.08 9.53 -2.85
C ASP A 61 -3.81 10.11 -2.21
N THR A 62 -3.36 9.51 -1.10
CA THR A 62 -2.07 9.82 -0.47
C THR A 62 -1.13 8.62 -0.51
N ILE A 63 -0.19 8.62 -1.46
CA ILE A 63 0.72 7.50 -1.70
C ILE A 63 2.18 7.87 -1.39
N THR A 64 2.77 7.16 -0.43
CA THR A 64 4.20 7.21 -0.15
C THR A 64 4.89 5.96 -0.69
N GLY A 65 5.80 6.14 -1.63
CA GLY A 65 6.65 5.12 -2.20
C GLY A 65 7.63 4.52 -1.18
N GLY A 66 8.15 3.36 -1.52
CA GLY A 66 9.06 2.60 -0.68
C GLY A 66 10.46 3.18 -0.73
N ILE A 67 11.07 3.35 0.45
CA ILE A 67 12.48 3.76 0.56
C ILE A 67 13.39 2.63 0.03
N ASP A 68 14.45 3.01 -0.67
CA ASP A 68 15.41 2.12 -1.33
C ASP A 68 14.79 1.18 -2.37
N ALA A 69 13.63 1.56 -2.92
CA ALA A 69 12.93 0.84 -3.98
C ALA A 69 12.79 1.73 -5.22
N ARG A 70 12.64 1.11 -6.39
CA ARG A 70 12.13 1.83 -7.57
C ARG A 70 10.61 1.83 -7.52
N ASN A 71 10.00 3.01 -7.47
CA ASN A 71 8.56 3.15 -7.35
C ASN A 71 7.96 3.57 -8.69
N ASN A 72 6.95 2.83 -9.10
CA ASN A 72 6.11 3.14 -10.24
C ASN A 72 4.69 3.42 -9.74
N ILE A 73 4.37 4.69 -9.55
CA ILE A 73 3.13 5.13 -8.93
C ILE A 73 2.30 5.87 -9.97
N ASP A 74 1.10 5.36 -10.18
CA ASP A 74 0.03 5.98 -10.96
C ASP A 74 -1.08 6.32 -9.96
N GLY A 75 -1.24 7.60 -9.66
CA GLY A 75 -2.29 8.07 -8.76
C GLY A 75 -3.65 7.79 -9.37
N GLY A 76 -3.88 8.31 -10.56
CA GLY A 76 -5.09 8.05 -11.31
C GLY A 76 -5.87 9.34 -11.46
N ALA A 77 -7.20 9.27 -11.41
CA ALA A 77 -8.04 10.46 -11.49
C ALA A 77 -8.06 11.21 -10.16
N ASP A 78 -8.45 12.49 -10.22
CA ASP A 78 -8.57 13.41 -9.07
C ASP A 78 -7.21 13.86 -8.50
N ASP A 79 -7.19 14.55 -7.36
CA ASP A 79 -6.02 15.30 -6.89
C ASP A 79 -5.16 14.46 -5.93
N ASP A 80 -4.11 13.82 -6.47
CA ASP A 80 -3.26 12.89 -5.71
C ASP A 80 -2.04 13.55 -5.03
N THR A 81 -1.67 13.03 -3.86
CA THR A 81 -0.41 13.34 -3.19
C THR A 81 0.55 12.15 -3.29
N LEU A 82 1.50 12.22 -4.22
CA LEU A 82 2.46 11.15 -4.50
C LEU A 82 3.88 11.50 -4.04
N THR A 83 4.53 10.61 -3.29
CA THR A 83 5.95 10.69 -2.92
C THR A 83 6.69 9.45 -3.40
N GLY A 84 7.84 9.59 -4.06
CA GLY A 84 8.60 8.45 -4.61
C GLY A 84 9.47 7.74 -3.57
N GLY A 85 10.26 8.50 -2.80
CA GLY A 85 11.28 7.96 -1.92
C GLY A 85 12.69 8.17 -2.48
N SER A 86 13.63 7.30 -2.10
CA SER A 86 14.99 7.27 -2.67
C SER A 86 15.03 6.36 -3.90
N TYR A 87 15.92 6.65 -4.87
CA TYR A 87 16.07 6.05 -6.21
C TYR A 87 15.30 6.78 -7.33
N ALA A 88 15.43 6.28 -8.56
CA ALA A 88 14.75 6.82 -9.74
C ALA A 88 13.33 6.27 -9.78
N ASP A 89 12.37 7.09 -9.36
CA ASP A 89 10.94 6.80 -9.33
C ASP A 89 10.20 7.40 -10.53
N ARG A 90 9.06 6.78 -10.90
CA ARG A 90 8.10 7.34 -11.85
C ARG A 90 6.80 7.58 -11.11
N LEU A 91 6.42 8.84 -10.97
CA LEU A 91 5.16 9.28 -10.36
C LEU A 91 4.33 9.93 -11.47
N ILE A 92 3.11 9.45 -11.65
CA ILE A 92 2.12 10.04 -12.54
C ILE A 92 0.89 10.33 -11.72
N ASP A 93 0.46 11.57 -11.79
CA ASP A 93 -0.78 12.07 -11.26
C ASP A 93 -1.56 12.62 -12.46
N ALA A 94 -2.83 12.24 -12.61
CA ALA A 94 -3.67 12.77 -13.70
C ALA A 94 -4.32 14.11 -13.31
N ALA A 95 -4.13 14.60 -12.09
CA ALA A 95 -4.45 15.97 -11.73
C ALA A 95 -3.68 16.92 -12.64
N MET A 96 -4.42 17.69 -13.42
CA MET A 96 -3.85 18.83 -14.13
C MET A 96 -3.51 19.94 -13.14
N GLY A 97 -2.47 19.74 -12.30
CA GLY A 97 -1.74 20.82 -11.67
C GLY A 97 -1.47 20.69 -10.18
N ALA A 98 -0.40 19.97 -9.78
CA ALA A 98 0.62 20.47 -8.86
C ALA A 98 1.73 19.42 -8.60
N MET A 99 2.64 19.21 -9.56
CA MET A 99 3.89 18.52 -9.23
C MET A 99 4.83 19.47 -8.49
N THR A 100 4.95 19.33 -7.17
CA THR A 100 6.02 19.98 -6.39
C THR A 100 7.17 19.00 -6.22
N LEU A 101 8.35 19.41 -6.68
CA LEU A 101 9.63 18.67 -6.69
C LEU A 101 10.15 18.29 -5.30
#